data_AF-A0A345IF26-F1
#
_entry.id   AF-A0A345IF26-F1
#
_cell.length_a   1.000
_cell.length_b   1.000
_cell.length_c   1.000
_cell.angle_alpha   90.00
_cell.angle_beta   90.00
_cell.angle_gamma   90.00
#
_symmetry.space_group_name_H-M   'P 1'
#
loop_
_entity.id
_entity.type
_entity.pdbx_description
1 polymer ?
#
loop_
_entity_poly.entity_id
_entity_poly.type
_entity_poly.pdbx_seq_one_letter_code
_entity_poly.pdbx_strand_id
1 'polypeptide(L)'
;MKAFAPGQRWTYRTRPGEETSTLMVLGRDQSAAGQVAVSVRIEDIVLRPPIGGIITELMHAPIEETALRQSVTELLQEGLPLPSDLGSYETWRLEFEKGGAGAFDLPLADTLDLIDRAAEHQPPSLQHPLFRKTNVQIIAPFEEEEAPAGHSQGRGGQA
;
A
#
# COMPACT_ATOMS: atom_id res chain seq x y z
N MET A 1 -6.94 -17.74 -22.14
CA MET A 1 -6.26 -16.47 -21.75
C MET A 1 -4.91 -16.79 -21.15
N LYS A 2 -3.93 -15.90 -21.30
CA LYS A 2 -2.60 -16.05 -20.70
C LYS A 2 -2.67 -15.99 -19.17
N ALA A 3 -1.71 -16.63 -18.49
CA ALA A 3 -1.51 -16.44 -17.06
C ALA A 3 -0.83 -15.09 -16.79
N PHE A 4 -1.19 -14.45 -15.68
CA PHE A 4 -0.53 -13.22 -15.27
C PHE A 4 0.88 -13.51 -14.78
N ALA A 5 1.84 -12.71 -15.24
CA ALA A 5 3.24 -12.80 -14.86
C ALA A 5 3.83 -11.39 -14.67
N PRO A 6 4.80 -11.23 -13.76
CA PRO A 6 5.47 -9.94 -13.55
C PRO A 6 6.03 -9.34 -14.84
N GLY A 7 5.92 -8.03 -14.99
CA GLY A 7 6.40 -7.29 -16.16
C GLY A 7 5.47 -7.37 -17.38
N GLN A 8 4.27 -7.94 -17.24
CA GLN A 8 3.23 -7.83 -18.27
C GLN A 8 2.49 -6.50 -18.13
N ARG A 9 2.30 -5.80 -19.26
CA ARG A 9 1.44 -4.61 -19.34
C ARG A 9 0.17 -4.93 -20.12
N TRP A 10 -0.97 -4.55 -19.57
CA TRP A 10 -2.29 -4.80 -20.14
C TRP A 10 -3.10 -3.51 -20.24
N THR A 11 -3.97 -3.43 -21.24
CA THR A 11 -5.14 -2.54 -21.18
C THR A 11 -6.34 -3.29 -20.60
N TYR A 12 -7.36 -2.54 -20.21
CA TYR A 12 -8.54 -3.04 -19.51
C TYR A 12 -9.77 -2.20 -19.84
N ARG A 13 -10.95 -2.60 -19.37
CA ARG A 13 -12.16 -1.78 -19.43
C ARG A 13 -12.03 -0.64 -18.43
N THR A 14 -11.64 0.53 -18.91
CA THR A 14 -11.36 1.72 -18.09
C THR A 14 -12.63 2.47 -17.69
N ARG A 15 -12.48 3.40 -16.75
CA ARG A 15 -13.52 4.41 -16.46
C ARG A 15 -13.55 5.45 -17.60
N PRO A 16 -14.66 6.18 -17.79
CA PRO A 16 -14.73 7.27 -18.76
C PRO A 16 -13.66 8.35 -18.48
N GLY A 17 -12.90 8.74 -19.49
CA GLY A 17 -11.82 9.72 -19.39
C GLY A 17 -10.46 9.17 -18.96
N GLU A 18 -10.34 7.84 -18.82
CA GLU A 18 -9.09 7.13 -18.51
C GLU A 18 -8.70 6.14 -19.62
N GLU A 19 -9.08 6.38 -20.87
CA GLU A 19 -8.96 5.40 -21.98
C GLU A 19 -7.51 5.02 -22.30
N THR A 20 -6.53 5.85 -21.90
CA THR A 20 -5.10 5.57 -22.06
C THR A 20 -4.52 4.78 -20.88
N SER A 21 -5.31 4.54 -19.83
CA SER A 21 -4.84 3.85 -18.63
C SER A 21 -4.40 2.42 -18.93
N THR A 22 -3.29 2.04 -18.30
CA THR A 22 -2.75 0.68 -18.39
C THR A 22 -2.39 0.16 -17.01
N LEU A 23 -2.32 -1.16 -16.90
CA LEU A 23 -1.81 -1.82 -15.71
C LEU A 23 -0.55 -2.62 -16.03
N MET A 24 0.37 -2.66 -15.09
CA MET A 24 1.55 -3.52 -15.10
C MET A 24 1.45 -4.52 -13.95
N VAL A 25 1.62 -5.80 -14.26
CA VAL A 25 1.65 -6.87 -13.26
C VAL A 25 2.98 -6.80 -12.51
N LEU A 26 2.91 -6.67 -11.19
CA LEU A 26 4.06 -6.73 -10.29
C LEU A 26 4.28 -8.16 -9.77
N GLY A 27 3.20 -8.88 -9.51
CA GLY A 27 3.21 -10.20 -8.87
C GLY A 27 1.91 -10.96 -9.04
N ARG A 28 1.97 -12.29 -8.93
CA ARG A 28 0.82 -13.18 -8.83
C ARG A 28 1.08 -14.14 -7.68
N ASP A 29 0.32 -13.98 -6.61
CA ASP A 29 0.56 -14.63 -5.32
C ASP A 29 -0.68 -15.40 -4.87
N GLN A 30 -0.48 -16.39 -4.00
CA GLN A 30 -1.56 -17.23 -3.48
C GLN A 30 -1.50 -17.27 -1.96
N SER A 31 -2.65 -17.10 -1.31
CA SER A 31 -2.77 -17.22 0.15
C SER A 31 -2.80 -18.68 0.60
N ALA A 32 -2.55 -18.93 1.88
CA ALA A 32 -2.72 -20.26 2.49
C ALA A 32 -4.12 -20.85 2.33
N ALA A 33 -5.15 -20.01 2.18
CA ALA A 33 -6.54 -20.41 1.93
C ALA A 33 -6.83 -20.70 0.44
N GLY A 34 -5.84 -20.56 -0.44
CA GLY A 34 -5.95 -20.82 -1.87
C GLY A 34 -6.43 -19.63 -2.71
N GLN A 35 -6.70 -18.47 -2.09
CA GLN A 35 -7.08 -17.25 -2.80
C GLN A 35 -5.91 -16.77 -3.66
N VAL A 36 -6.15 -16.45 -4.93
CA VAL A 36 -5.11 -15.96 -5.84
C VAL A 36 -5.34 -14.48 -6.14
N ALA A 37 -4.31 -13.69 -5.89
CA ALA A 37 -4.31 -12.26 -6.17
C ALA A 37 -3.16 -11.89 -7.09
N VAL A 38 -3.39 -10.84 -7.87
CA VAL A 38 -2.44 -10.25 -8.80
C VAL A 38 -2.21 -8.82 -8.34
N SER A 39 -0.96 -8.54 -7.94
CA SER A 39 -0.55 -7.18 -7.60
C SER A 39 -0.24 -6.42 -8.87
N VAL A 40 -0.87 -5.26 -9.04
CA VAL A 40 -0.69 -4.41 -10.22
C VAL A 40 -0.28 -2.99 -9.84
N ARG A 41 0.50 -2.36 -10.72
CA ARG A 41 0.65 -0.91 -10.80
C ARG A 41 -0.27 -0.39 -11.90
N ILE A 42 -0.91 0.75 -11.69
CA ILE A 42 -1.83 1.34 -12.66
C ILE A 42 -1.37 2.76 -12.97
N GLU A 43 -1.33 3.12 -14.25
CA GLU A 43 -0.79 4.38 -14.76
C GLU A 43 -1.86 5.11 -15.60
N ASP A 44 -1.76 6.43 -15.72
CA ASP A 44 -2.70 7.28 -16.49
C ASP A 44 -4.16 7.23 -16.00
N ILE A 45 -4.33 7.19 -14.67
CA ILE A 45 -5.62 7.31 -13.99
C ILE A 45 -5.86 8.72 -13.46
N VAL A 46 -7.05 8.99 -12.95
CA VAL A 46 -7.43 10.23 -12.28
C VAL A 46 -8.16 9.90 -11.00
N LEU A 47 -7.45 9.95 -9.88
CA LEU A 47 -8.02 9.87 -8.53
C LEU A 47 -7.97 11.24 -7.85
N ARG A 48 -9.05 11.61 -7.15
CA ARG A 48 -9.24 12.94 -6.55
C ARG A 48 -9.47 12.81 -5.05
N PRO A 49 -8.41 12.66 -4.24
CA PRO A 49 -8.57 12.68 -2.79
C PRO A 49 -9.07 14.05 -2.30
N PRO A 50 -9.81 14.12 -1.18
CA PRO A 50 -10.35 15.38 -0.64
C PRO A 50 -9.27 16.37 -0.22
N ILE A 51 -8.09 15.84 0.12
CA ILE A 51 -6.93 16.63 0.50
C ILE A 51 -5.79 16.21 -0.43
N GLY A 52 -5.23 17.18 -1.15
CA GLY A 52 -4.10 16.97 -2.05
C GLY A 52 -4.41 17.36 -3.49
N GLY A 53 -3.55 16.89 -4.39
CA GLY A 53 -3.71 17.05 -5.84
C GLY A 53 -4.31 15.79 -6.48
N ILE A 54 -4.36 15.80 -7.81
CA ILE A 54 -4.76 14.63 -8.60
C ILE A 54 -3.66 13.56 -8.50
N ILE A 55 -4.06 12.33 -8.21
CA ILE A 55 -3.18 11.16 -8.27
C ILE A 55 -3.37 10.52 -9.65
N THR A 56 -2.27 10.35 -10.37
CA THR A 56 -2.26 9.81 -11.75
C THR A 56 -1.74 8.39 -11.86
N GLU A 57 -1.27 7.82 -10.75
CA GLU A 57 -0.76 6.46 -10.70
C GLU A 57 -1.08 5.81 -9.35
N LEU A 58 -1.33 4.50 -9.38
CA LEU A 58 -1.45 3.67 -8.19
C LEU A 58 -0.30 2.66 -8.19
N MET A 59 0.64 2.84 -7.27
CA MET A 59 1.90 2.09 -7.24
C MET A 59 1.72 0.61 -6.92
N HIS A 60 0.68 0.25 -6.14
CA HIS A 60 0.39 -1.12 -5.77
C HIS A 60 -1.10 -1.29 -5.46
N ALA A 61 -1.76 -2.18 -6.19
CA ALA A 61 -3.13 -2.61 -5.96
C ALA A 61 -3.25 -4.13 -6.12
N PRO A 62 -3.54 -4.89 -5.06
CA PRO A 62 -3.79 -6.31 -5.14
C PRO A 62 -5.24 -6.58 -5.56
N ILE A 63 -5.44 -7.30 -6.66
CA ILE A 63 -6.78 -7.63 -7.19
C ILE A 63 -6.88 -9.14 -7.36
N GLU A 64 -8.01 -9.75 -6.99
CA GLU A 64 -8.24 -11.17 -7.22
C GLU A 64 -8.09 -11.52 -8.71
N GLU A 65 -7.46 -12.67 -9.00
CA GLU A 65 -7.18 -13.07 -10.38
C GLU A 65 -8.45 -13.16 -11.23
N THR A 66 -9.55 -13.62 -10.65
CA THR A 66 -10.86 -13.74 -11.31
C THR A 66 -11.42 -12.38 -11.68
N ALA A 67 -11.38 -11.41 -10.78
CA ALA A 67 -11.86 -10.04 -11.00
C ALA A 67 -10.97 -9.29 -12.02
N LEU A 68 -9.65 -9.46 -11.93
CA LEU A 68 -8.73 -8.86 -12.89
C LEU A 68 -8.94 -9.43 -14.31
N ARG A 69 -9.23 -10.73 -14.44
CA ARG A 69 -9.56 -11.35 -15.75
C ARG A 69 -10.83 -10.79 -16.36
N GLN A 70 -11.80 -10.37 -15.54
CA GLN A 70 -13.00 -9.69 -16.02
C GLN A 70 -12.71 -8.25 -16.47
N SER A 71 -11.54 -7.71 -16.16
CA SER A 71 -11.19 -6.32 -16.45
C SER A 71 -10.32 -6.18 -17.69
N VAL A 72 -9.27 -7.01 -17.82
CA VAL A 72 -8.30 -6.90 -18.91
C VAL A 72 -8.90 -7.19 -20.27
N THR A 73 -8.41 -6.49 -21.29
CA THR A 73 -8.90 -6.60 -22.68
C THR A 73 -7.82 -7.08 -23.62
N GLU A 74 -6.62 -6.50 -23.55
CA GLU A 74 -5.49 -6.82 -24.43
C GLU A 74 -4.17 -6.74 -23.68
N LEU A 75 -3.27 -7.69 -23.98
CA LEU A 75 -1.90 -7.72 -23.51
C LEU A 75 -1.04 -6.87 -24.44
N LEU A 76 -0.50 -5.77 -23.93
CA LEU A 76 0.27 -4.80 -24.72
C LEU A 76 1.74 -5.20 -24.83
N GLN A 77 2.35 -5.59 -23.70
CA GLN A 77 3.78 -5.86 -23.61
C GLN A 77 4.09 -6.92 -22.54
N GLU A 78 5.25 -7.56 -22.67
CA GLU A 78 5.74 -8.55 -21.72
C GLU A 78 7.23 -8.38 -21.47
N GLY A 79 7.69 -8.89 -20.31
CA GLY A 79 9.11 -8.85 -19.95
C GLY A 79 9.61 -7.44 -19.66
N LEU A 80 8.72 -6.50 -19.32
CA LEU A 80 9.12 -5.18 -18.88
C LEU A 80 9.85 -5.30 -17.53
N PRO A 81 10.92 -4.52 -17.32
CA PRO A 81 11.56 -4.44 -16.01
C PRO A 81 10.56 -3.89 -14.99
N LEU A 82 10.51 -4.52 -13.82
CA LEU A 82 9.71 -4.02 -12.71
C LEU A 82 10.27 -2.68 -12.19
N PRO A 83 9.41 -1.83 -11.59
CA PRO A 83 9.87 -0.66 -10.86
C PRO A 83 10.92 -1.03 -9.80
N SER A 84 11.87 -0.13 -9.54
CA SER A 84 12.92 -0.37 -8.53
C SER A 84 12.40 -0.39 -7.10
N ASP A 85 11.28 0.29 -6.84
CA ASP A 85 10.60 0.28 -5.55
C ASP A 85 9.39 -0.65 -5.60
N LEU A 86 9.51 -1.76 -4.86
CA LEU A 86 8.48 -2.78 -4.70
C LEU A 86 8.08 -2.96 -3.22
N GLY A 87 8.49 -2.04 -2.32
CA GLY A 87 8.38 -2.26 -0.88
C GLY A 87 6.95 -2.47 -0.39
N SER A 88 5.97 -1.76 -0.95
CA SER A 88 4.54 -1.94 -0.64
C SER A 88 4.02 -3.31 -1.10
N TYR A 89 4.40 -3.74 -2.30
CA TYR A 89 4.07 -5.05 -2.83
C TYR A 89 4.68 -6.18 -1.98
N GLU A 90 5.97 -6.10 -1.64
CA GLU A 90 6.65 -7.13 -0.86
C GLU A 90 6.06 -7.26 0.55
N THR A 91 5.76 -6.13 1.20
CA THR A 91 5.11 -6.10 2.51
C THR A 91 3.73 -6.75 2.46
N TRP A 92 2.92 -6.38 1.46
CA TRP A 92 1.60 -6.97 1.28
C TRP A 92 1.68 -8.48 0.98
N ARG A 93 2.59 -8.91 0.10
CA ARG A 93 2.74 -10.32 -0.29
C ARG A 93 3.00 -11.20 0.92
N LEU A 94 3.93 -10.79 1.78
CA LEU A 94 4.29 -11.56 2.99
C LEU A 94 3.10 -11.77 3.93
N GLU A 95 2.18 -10.81 4.00
CA GLU A 95 0.96 -10.94 4.81
C GLU A 95 -0.15 -11.67 4.06
N PHE A 96 -0.26 -11.50 2.74
CA PHE A 96 -1.24 -12.19 1.91
C PHE A 96 -1.01 -13.72 1.90
N GLU A 97 0.24 -14.15 1.76
CA GLU A 97 0.62 -15.57 1.81
C GLU A 97 0.18 -16.24 3.12
N LYS A 98 0.23 -15.51 4.24
CA LYS A 98 -0.21 -15.97 5.57
C LYS A 98 -1.71 -15.80 5.81
N GLY A 99 -2.45 -15.19 4.88
CA GLY A 99 -3.87 -14.85 5.02
C GLY A 99 -4.15 -13.62 5.89
N GLY A 100 -3.12 -12.83 6.21
CA GLY A 100 -3.21 -11.58 6.99
C GLY A 100 -3.52 -10.34 6.16
N ALA A 101 -3.43 -10.42 4.83
CA ALA A 101 -3.83 -9.35 3.91
C ALA A 101 -4.90 -9.84 2.92
N GLY A 102 -5.68 -8.89 2.38
CA GLY A 102 -6.70 -9.15 1.36
C GLY A 102 -6.33 -8.64 -0.02
N ALA A 103 -7.20 -8.90 -0.98
CA ALA A 103 -7.18 -8.36 -2.34
C ALA A 103 -8.58 -7.85 -2.70
N PHE A 104 -8.65 -6.90 -3.63
CA PHE A 104 -9.94 -6.43 -4.16
C PHE A 104 -10.57 -7.50 -5.03
N ASP A 105 -11.83 -7.83 -4.76
CA ASP A 105 -12.64 -8.82 -5.49
C ASP A 105 -13.54 -8.17 -6.57
N LEU A 106 -13.39 -6.86 -6.79
CA LEU A 106 -14.12 -6.09 -7.79
C LEU A 106 -13.31 -5.96 -9.09
N PRO A 107 -13.97 -5.81 -10.26
CA PRO A 107 -13.31 -5.38 -11.48
C PRO A 107 -12.46 -4.11 -11.25
N LEU A 108 -11.42 -3.92 -12.06
CA LEU A 108 -10.43 -2.87 -11.84
C LEU A 108 -11.05 -1.46 -11.87
N ALA A 109 -11.97 -1.18 -12.81
CA ALA A 109 -12.67 0.11 -12.84
C ALA A 109 -13.46 0.36 -11.54
N ASP A 110 -14.19 -0.66 -11.06
CA ASP A 110 -14.97 -0.58 -9.83
C ASP A 110 -14.07 -0.45 -8.58
N THR A 111 -12.90 -1.06 -8.60
CA THR A 111 -11.87 -0.90 -7.55
C THR A 111 -11.36 0.55 -7.51
N LEU A 112 -11.09 1.15 -8.67
CA LEU A 112 -10.68 2.56 -8.75
C LEU A 112 -11.78 3.49 -8.26
N ASP A 113 -13.05 3.23 -8.62
CA ASP A 113 -14.19 4.00 -8.10
C ASP A 113 -14.36 3.86 -6.58
N LEU A 114 -14.15 2.65 -6.04
CA LEU A 114 -14.18 2.43 -4.60
C LEU A 114 -13.08 3.24 -3.90
N ILE A 115 -11.86 3.24 -4.44
CA ILE A 115 -10.72 4.00 -3.90
C ILE A 115 -11.02 5.50 -3.94
N ASP A 116 -11.54 6.02 -5.05
CA ASP A 116 -11.88 7.44 -5.21
C ASP A 116 -12.95 7.86 -4.18
N ARG A 117 -14.01 7.06 -4.00
CA ARG A 117 -15.08 7.32 -3.02
C ARG A 117 -14.64 7.16 -1.57
N ALA A 118 -13.73 6.21 -1.30
CA ALA A 118 -13.14 6.06 0.02
C ALA A 118 -12.28 7.28 0.36
N ALA A 119 -11.62 7.85 -0.65
CA ALA A 119 -10.92 9.11 -0.48
C ALA A 119 -11.93 10.22 -0.13
N GLU A 120 -13.05 10.38 -0.86
CA GLU A 120 -14.07 11.43 -0.63
C GLU A 120 -14.58 11.54 0.82
N HIS A 121 -14.58 10.45 1.60
CA HIS A 121 -14.99 10.48 3.00
C HIS A 121 -13.77 10.79 3.90
N GLN A 122 -13.79 11.95 4.56
CA GLN A 122 -12.87 12.22 5.69
C GLN A 122 -12.86 11.00 6.63
N PRO A 123 -11.69 10.58 7.17
CA PRO A 123 -11.72 9.70 8.33
C PRO A 123 -12.60 10.40 9.37
N PRO A 124 -13.61 9.72 9.95
CA PRO A 124 -14.39 10.35 10.99
C PRO A 124 -13.39 10.83 12.03
N SER A 125 -13.52 12.11 12.44
CA SER A 125 -12.64 12.70 13.44
C SER A 125 -12.36 11.71 14.57
N LEU A 126 -11.17 11.73 15.16
CA LEU A 126 -10.75 10.85 16.28
C LEU A 126 -11.71 10.84 17.49
N GLN A 127 -12.81 11.58 17.43
CA GLN A 127 -13.92 11.63 18.39
C GLN A 127 -15.06 10.65 18.04
N HIS A 128 -14.97 9.85 16.97
CA HIS A 128 -16.01 8.88 16.63
C HIS A 128 -16.06 7.73 17.66
N PRO A 129 -17.24 7.37 18.20
CA PRO A 129 -17.38 6.40 19.30
C PRO A 129 -16.89 4.98 18.97
N LEU A 130 -16.61 4.66 17.71
CA LEU A 130 -16.03 3.37 17.29
C LEU A 130 -14.51 3.26 17.50
N PHE A 131 -13.80 4.37 17.73
CA PHE A 131 -12.36 4.37 18.00
C PHE A 131 -12.08 4.73 19.46
N ARG A 132 -12.71 4.00 20.39
CA ARG A 132 -12.29 4.02 21.80
C ARG A 132 -11.02 3.16 21.92
N LYS A 133 -9.84 3.78 21.77
CA LYS A 133 -8.56 3.12 22.07
C LYS A 133 -8.57 2.70 23.54
N THR A 134 -8.71 1.41 23.80
CA THR A 134 -8.34 0.84 25.10
C THR A 134 -6.83 1.02 25.27
N ASN A 135 -6.47 1.73 26.34
CA ASN A 135 -5.11 2.13 26.70
C ASN A 135 -4.08 1.00 26.55
N VAL A 136 -3.09 1.20 25.68
CA VAL A 136 -1.75 0.62 25.85
C VAL A 136 -0.88 1.72 26.44
N GLN A 137 -0.47 1.55 27.69
CA GLN A 137 0.49 2.41 28.34
C GLN A 137 1.86 2.20 27.69
N ILE A 138 2.37 3.21 26.99
CA ILE A 138 3.75 3.23 26.53
C ILE A 138 4.67 3.47 27.74
N ILE A 139 5.69 2.64 27.77
CA ILE A 139 6.72 2.44 28.77
C ILE A 139 7.61 3.70 28.86
N ALA A 140 8.14 3.94 30.06
CA ALA A 140 8.90 5.10 30.53
C ALA A 140 10.03 5.62 29.60
N PRO A 141 10.42 6.91 29.71
CA PRO A 141 11.52 7.47 28.94
C PRO A 141 12.88 6.92 29.38
N PHE A 142 13.70 6.63 28.38
CA PHE A 142 15.12 6.29 28.45
C PHE A 142 15.91 7.54 28.91
N GLU A 143 16.41 7.52 30.15
CA GLU A 143 17.34 8.52 30.68
C GLU A 143 18.75 8.29 30.13
N GLU A 144 19.40 9.38 29.71
CA GLU A 144 20.77 9.41 29.20
C GLU A 144 21.79 8.90 30.23
N GLU A 145 22.71 8.07 29.74
CA GLU A 145 23.86 7.53 30.45
C GLU A 145 24.92 8.62 30.69
N GLU A 146 24.96 9.20 31.90
CA GLU A 146 26.14 9.93 32.39
C GLU A 146 27.17 8.96 32.99
N ALA A 147 28.39 9.00 32.44
CA ALA A 147 29.54 8.22 32.87
C ALA A 147 30.08 8.66 34.27
N PRO A 148 30.72 7.75 35.05
CA PRO A 148 30.94 7.94 36.48
C PRO A 148 32.09 8.88 36.86
N ALA A 149 31.89 9.55 37.99
CA ALA A 149 32.77 10.51 38.65
C ALA A 149 34.18 9.98 38.99
N GLY A 150 35.20 10.72 38.54
CA GLY A 150 36.59 10.61 38.97
C GLY A 150 37.02 11.82 39.82
N HIS A 151 37.59 11.54 40.98
CA HIS A 151 38.02 12.50 42.00
C HIS A 151 39.11 13.48 41.54
N SER A 152 39.08 14.72 42.04
CA SER A 152 40.30 15.48 42.35
C SER A 152 40.10 16.51 43.48
N GLN A 153 41.03 16.48 44.43
CA GLN A 153 41.16 17.26 45.67
C GLN A 153 41.13 18.79 45.54
N GLY A 154 40.51 19.46 46.52
CA GLY A 154 41.21 20.22 47.57
C GLY A 154 41.93 21.53 47.23
N ARG A 155 41.35 22.65 47.70
CA ARG A 155 41.98 23.89 48.25
C ARG A 155 40.82 24.86 48.55
N GLY A 156 40.65 25.52 49.70
CA GLY A 156 41.59 25.95 50.72
C GLY A 156 41.54 27.48 50.85
N GLY A 157 40.67 27.98 51.74
CA GLY A 157 40.95 29.14 52.58
C GLY A 157 40.59 30.56 52.13
N GLN A 158 40.33 31.37 53.18
CA GLN A 158 40.30 32.84 53.31
C GLN A 158 38.94 33.51 53.08
N ALA A 159 38.43 34.37 53.97
CA ALA A 159 38.80 34.81 55.32
C ALA A 159 37.55 35.50 55.90
#